data_AF-A0A258QUN2-F1
#
_entry.id   AF-A0A258QUN2-F1
#
_cell.length_a   1.000
_cell.length_b   1.000
_cell.length_c   1.000
_cell.angle_alpha   90.00
_cell.angle_beta   90.00
_cell.angle_gamma   90.00
#
_symmetry.space_group_name_H-M   'P 1'
#
loop_
_entity.id
_entity.type
_entity.pdbx_description
1 polymer ?
#
loop_
_entity_poly.entity_id
_entity_poly.type
_entity_poly.pdbx_seq_one_letter_code
_entity_poly.pdbx_strand_id
1 'polypeptide(L)'
;MSATDTSEIVWRQYICRACGMIYDEKDGDPDSGIAPGTRFADIPEDWECPICGVRKSDFEPYVHSAPVAAPAAGVVHRSRTPGVVIVGAGIAGRAVAEALRALDSHVPITMVTSCSGDVYHKPELSIALQRGLTEAKLRKESGAHMAARLGVRLCAGTFAMGIDAARRRLRTTSGPLPYDHLVLAQGARPALPPVLP
;
A
#
# COMPACT_ATOMS: atom_id res chain seq x y z
N MET A 1 40.99 -31.80 8.32
CA MET A 1 41.10 -30.34 8.54
C MET A 1 40.77 -29.71 7.19
N SER A 2 39.64 -29.06 6.95
CA SER A 2 38.64 -28.50 7.85
C SER A 2 37.32 -28.43 7.10
N ALA A 3 36.22 -28.61 7.82
CA ALA A 3 34.87 -28.38 7.30
C ALA A 3 34.72 -26.90 6.95
N THR A 4 34.31 -26.61 5.72
CA THR A 4 33.83 -25.29 5.32
C THR A 4 32.43 -25.12 5.91
N ASP A 5 32.36 -24.40 7.03
CA ASP A 5 31.11 -23.95 7.64
C ASP A 5 30.55 -22.79 6.81
N THR A 6 29.77 -23.11 5.78
CA THR A 6 29.00 -22.11 5.03
C THR A 6 27.78 -21.73 5.87
N SER A 7 27.99 -20.84 6.84
CA SER A 7 26.90 -20.16 7.52
C SER A 7 26.23 -19.20 6.53
N GLU A 8 24.98 -19.47 6.16
CA GLU A 8 24.17 -18.56 5.34
C GLU A 8 23.98 -17.24 6.09
N ILE A 9 24.57 -16.17 5.57
CA ILE A 9 24.42 -14.84 6.15
C ILE A 9 23.00 -14.33 5.87
N VAL A 10 22.16 -14.33 6.91
CA VAL A 10 20.82 -13.75 6.85
C VAL A 10 20.94 -12.23 7.03
N TRP A 11 20.67 -11.48 5.97
CA TRP A 11 20.62 -10.02 5.97
C TRP A 11 19.24 -9.53 6.39
N ARG A 12 19.20 -8.46 7.19
CA ARG A 12 17.95 -7.85 7.65
C ARG A 12 17.67 -6.57 6.87
N GLN A 13 16.39 -6.23 6.81
CA GLN A 13 15.92 -4.99 6.21
C GLN A 13 15.21 -4.15 7.28
N TYR A 14 15.29 -2.83 7.16
CA TYR A 14 14.69 -1.89 8.09
C TYR A 14 13.95 -0.80 7.31
N ILE A 15 12.75 -0.43 7.75
CA ILE A 15 11.92 0.58 7.11
C ILE A 15 11.86 1.85 7.95
N CYS A 16 12.11 3.00 7.33
CA CYS A 16 11.89 4.31 7.92
C CYS A 16 10.39 4.55 8.10
N ARG A 17 9.96 4.81 9.34
CA ARG A 17 8.55 5.08 9.68
C ARG A 17 8.02 6.38 9.08
N ALA A 18 8.91 7.35 8.79
CA ALA A 18 8.53 8.64 8.26
C ALA A 18 8.25 8.61 6.75
N CYS A 19 9.11 7.97 5.97
CA CYS A 19 9.04 8.03 4.50
C CYS A 19 8.94 6.68 3.79
N GLY A 20 9.09 5.56 4.51
CA GLY A 20 9.04 4.21 3.94
C GLY A 20 10.31 3.74 3.23
N MET A 21 11.43 4.45 3.39
CA MET A 21 12.74 4.02 2.86
C MET A 21 13.12 2.68 3.51
N ILE A 22 13.51 1.69 2.70
CA ILE A 22 14.01 0.40 3.19
C ILE A 22 15.54 0.42 3.09
N TYR A 23 16.20 0.32 4.25
CA TYR A 23 17.62 0.02 4.35
C TYR A 23 17.80 -1.50 4.32
N ASP A 24 18.59 -1.99 3.37
CA ASP A 24 18.99 -3.40 3.29
C ASP A 24 20.44 -3.52 3.73
N GLU A 25 20.71 -4.31 4.77
CA GLU A 25 22.07 -4.53 5.26
C GLU A 25 23.01 -5.08 4.19
N LYS A 26 22.47 -5.85 3.24
CA LYS A 26 23.25 -6.40 2.13
C LYS A 26 23.74 -5.31 1.19
N ASP A 27 22.87 -4.34 0.87
CA ASP A 27 23.14 -3.32 -0.13
C ASP A 27 23.79 -2.07 0.48
N GLY A 28 23.58 -1.84 1.78
CA GLY A 28 24.04 -0.63 2.47
C GLY A 28 23.35 0.63 1.96
N ASP A 29 24.04 1.77 2.12
CA ASP A 29 23.64 3.04 1.53
C ASP A 29 24.89 3.84 1.10
N PRO A 30 25.55 3.46 -0.01
CA PRO A 30 26.83 4.05 -0.42
C PRO A 30 26.74 5.56 -0.68
N ASP A 31 25.57 6.04 -1.10
CA ASP A 31 25.32 7.45 -1.38
C ASP A 31 25.38 8.31 -0.11
N SER A 32 25.07 7.74 1.06
CA SER A 32 25.22 8.38 2.37
C SER A 32 26.47 7.94 3.14
N GLY A 33 27.36 7.17 2.49
CA GLY A 33 28.63 6.70 3.06
C GLY A 33 28.55 5.38 3.83
N ILE A 34 27.43 4.66 3.76
CA ILE A 34 27.27 3.35 4.39
C ILE A 34 27.58 2.24 3.38
N ALA A 35 28.68 1.52 3.58
CA ALA A 35 29.11 0.49 2.65
C ALA A 35 28.13 -0.70 2.58
N PRO A 36 28.03 -1.40 1.44
CA PRO A 36 27.27 -2.66 1.34
C PRO A 36 27.76 -3.70 2.36
N GLY A 37 26.83 -4.45 2.95
CA GLY A 37 27.13 -5.42 4.01
C GLY A 37 27.18 -4.83 5.43
N THR A 38 26.96 -3.52 5.60
CA THR A 38 26.93 -2.89 6.93
C THR A 38 25.65 -3.28 7.66
N ARG A 39 25.75 -3.86 8.87
CA ARG A 39 24.57 -4.16 9.68
C ARG A 39 23.91 -2.88 10.14
N PHE A 40 22.59 -2.88 10.30
CA PHE A 40 21.88 -1.69 10.75
C PHE A 40 22.34 -1.26 12.16
N ALA A 41 22.72 -2.22 13.00
CA ALA A 41 23.31 -1.95 14.31
C ALA A 41 24.60 -1.13 14.22
N ASP A 42 25.40 -1.33 13.16
CA ASP A 42 26.72 -0.73 12.99
C ASP A 42 26.67 0.66 12.31
N ILE A 43 25.49 1.11 11.86
CA ILE A 43 25.30 2.45 11.32
C ILE A 43 25.43 3.49 12.45
N PRO A 44 26.12 4.62 12.24
CA PRO A 44 26.17 5.71 13.21
C PRO A 44 24.76 6.22 13.63
N GLU A 45 24.57 6.60 14.89
CA GLU A 45 23.26 7.08 15.40
C GLU A 45 22.84 8.43 14.84
N ASP A 46 23.80 9.23 14.37
CA ASP A 46 23.61 10.50 13.69
C ASP A 46 23.35 10.35 12.19
N TRP A 47 23.37 9.12 11.66
CA TRP A 47 22.99 8.86 10.28
C TRP A 47 21.54 9.28 10.04
N GLU A 48 21.36 10.07 8.99
CA GLU A 48 20.08 10.60 8.57
C GLU A 48 19.57 9.81 7.36
N CYS A 49 18.27 9.54 7.36
CA CYS A 49 17.61 8.94 6.23
C CYS A 49 17.82 9.83 5.00
N PRO A 50 18.40 9.33 3.89
CA PRO A 50 18.72 10.12 2.70
C PRO A 50 17.47 10.66 1.99
N ILE A 51 16.28 10.16 2.36
CA ILE A 51 15.01 10.56 1.76
C ILE A 51 14.33 11.69 2.52
N CYS A 52 14.39 11.69 3.86
CA CYS A 52 13.57 12.60 4.67
C CYS A 52 14.30 13.25 5.85
N GLY A 53 15.58 12.93 6.09
CA GLY A 53 16.41 13.57 7.11
C GLY A 53 16.10 13.17 8.55
N VAL A 54 15.16 12.24 8.78
CA VAL A 54 14.96 11.66 10.13
C VAL A 54 16.13 10.77 10.51
N ARG A 55 16.31 10.52 11.80
CA ARG A 55 17.47 9.78 12.30
C ARG A 55 17.26 8.28 12.21
N LYS A 56 18.35 7.52 12.37
CA LYS A 56 18.34 6.05 12.53
C LYS A 56 17.27 5.53 13.50
N SER A 57 16.96 6.29 14.56
CA SER A 57 15.92 5.97 15.54
C SER A 57 14.51 5.79 14.98
N ASP A 58 14.22 6.35 13.80
CA ASP A 58 12.91 6.29 13.16
C ASP A 58 12.71 5.06 12.27
N PHE A 59 13.66 4.12 12.29
CA PHE A 59 13.60 2.87 11.53
C PHE A 59 13.12 1.69 12.39
N GLU A 60 12.42 0.76 11.76
CA GLU A 60 11.99 -0.50 12.38
C GLU A 60 12.29 -1.70 11.48
N PRO A 61 12.41 -2.92 12.03
CA PRO A 61 12.63 -4.12 11.21
C PRO A 61 11.51 -4.32 10.18
N TYR A 62 11.92 -4.46 8.92
CA TYR A 62 11.02 -4.74 7.81
C TYR A 62 11.03 -6.24 7.50
N VAL A 63 9.85 -6.86 7.57
CA VAL A 63 9.67 -8.28 7.24
C VAL A 63 8.94 -8.36 5.90
N HIS A 64 9.65 -8.78 4.86
CA HIS A 64 9.04 -9.02 3.55
C HIS A 64 8.18 -10.28 3.65
N SER A 65 6.85 -10.16 3.66
CA SER A 65 5.97 -11.31 3.43
C SER A 65 6.12 -11.74 1.97
N ALA A 66 6.48 -13.01 1.73
CA ALA A 66 6.62 -13.54 0.38
C ALA A 66 5.37 -13.24 -0.47
N PRO A 67 5.52 -12.90 -1.77
CA PRO A 67 4.39 -12.63 -2.62
C PRO A 67 3.59 -13.92 -2.80
N VAL A 68 2.37 -13.94 -2.24
CA VAL A 68 1.38 -14.96 -2.59
C VAL A 68 1.03 -14.74 -4.06
N ALA A 69 1.14 -15.80 -4.86
CA ALA A 69 0.85 -15.77 -6.29
C ALA A 69 -0.55 -15.19 -6.53
N ALA A 70 -0.62 -14.16 -7.38
CA ALA A 70 -1.87 -13.47 -7.70
C ALA A 70 -2.88 -14.43 -8.36
N PRO A 71 -4.10 -14.59 -7.83
CA PRO A 71 -5.18 -15.20 -8.58
C PRO A 71 -5.63 -14.23 -9.66
N ALA A 72 -5.99 -14.82 -10.79
CA ALA A 72 -6.51 -14.13 -11.96
C ALA A 72 -7.74 -13.27 -11.60
N ALA A 73 -7.83 -12.13 -12.30
CA ALA A 73 -8.88 -11.11 -12.26
C ALA A 73 -10.23 -11.60 -11.69
N GLY A 74 -10.54 -11.14 -10.48
CA GLY A 74 -11.69 -11.57 -9.71
C GLY A 74 -13.03 -11.10 -10.27
N VAL A 75 -13.97 -12.05 -10.35
CA VAL A 75 -15.39 -11.87 -10.66
C VAL A 75 -16.03 -10.83 -9.74
N VAL A 76 -16.80 -9.90 -10.33
CA VAL A 76 -17.59 -8.89 -9.61
C VAL A 76 -18.73 -9.57 -8.85
N HIS A 77 -18.55 -9.85 -7.56
CA HIS A 77 -19.62 -10.36 -6.70
C HIS A 77 -20.72 -9.31 -6.49
N ARG A 78 -21.92 -9.53 -7.06
CA ARG A 78 -23.10 -8.65 -6.94
C ARG A 78 -23.83 -8.83 -5.60
N SER A 79 -23.14 -8.70 -4.46
CA SER A 79 -23.85 -8.57 -3.19
C SER A 79 -24.64 -7.25 -3.18
N ARG A 80 -25.95 -7.33 -2.96
CA ARG A 80 -26.89 -6.19 -2.94
C ARG A 80 -27.13 -5.65 -1.54
N THR A 81 -26.55 -6.26 -0.52
CA THR A 81 -26.78 -5.90 0.88
C THR A 81 -26.18 -4.52 1.16
N PRO A 82 -26.99 -3.54 1.61
CA PRO A 82 -26.50 -2.26 2.09
C PRO A 82 -25.52 -2.48 3.25
N GLY A 83 -24.51 -1.62 3.33
CA GLY A 83 -23.49 -1.64 4.36
C GLY A 83 -22.59 -0.40 4.22
N VAL A 84 -21.31 -0.52 4.55
CA VAL A 84 -20.36 0.57 4.37
C VAL A 84 -19.81 0.57 2.94
N VAL A 85 -19.94 1.68 2.24
CA VAL A 85 -19.29 1.92 0.95
C VAL A 85 -18.13 2.89 1.15
N ILE A 86 -16.93 2.51 0.72
CA ILE A 86 -15.71 3.30 0.80
C ILE A 86 -15.27 3.69 -0.61
N VAL A 87 -15.20 4.98 -0.91
CA VAL A 87 -14.70 5.49 -2.20
C VAL A 87 -13.20 5.70 -2.11
N GLY A 88 -12.43 4.86 -2.80
CA GLY A 88 -10.97 4.86 -2.83
C GLY A 88 -10.39 3.63 -2.12
N ALA A 89 -9.45 2.94 -2.77
CA ALA A 89 -8.72 1.79 -2.22
C ALA A 89 -7.24 2.09 -1.91
N GLY A 90 -6.90 3.38 -1.74
CA GLY A 90 -5.58 3.79 -1.26
C GLY A 90 -5.43 3.60 0.25
N ILE A 91 -4.35 4.15 0.82
CA ILE A 91 -4.00 4.03 2.25
C ILE A 91 -5.18 4.37 3.16
N ALA A 92 -5.84 5.52 2.94
CA ALA A 92 -6.97 5.95 3.78
C ALA A 92 -8.17 5.01 3.71
N GLY A 93 -8.54 4.56 2.51
CA GLY A 93 -9.67 3.65 2.33
C GLY A 93 -9.42 2.28 2.97
N ARG A 94 -8.20 1.76 2.85
CA ARG A 94 -7.81 0.50 3.51
C ARG A 94 -7.79 0.64 5.02
N ALA A 95 -7.23 1.73 5.56
CA ALA A 95 -7.21 1.98 7.01
C ALA A 95 -8.63 2.02 7.59
N VAL A 96 -9.60 2.60 6.88
CA VAL A 96 -11.01 2.55 7.27
C VAL A 96 -11.56 1.13 7.26
N ALA A 97 -11.28 0.34 6.21
CA ALA A 97 -11.73 -1.04 6.14
C ALA A 97 -11.14 -1.91 7.27
N GLU A 98 -9.84 -1.73 7.56
CA GLU A 98 -9.13 -2.40 8.66
C GLU A 98 -9.73 -2.02 10.02
N ALA A 99 -9.98 -0.73 10.26
CA ALA A 99 -10.61 -0.26 11.49
C ALA A 99 -12.04 -0.80 11.66
N LEU A 100 -12.84 -0.81 10.59
CA LEU A 100 -14.18 -1.39 10.62
C LEU A 100 -14.14 -2.89 10.91
N ARG A 101 -13.20 -3.63 10.31
CA ARG A 101 -13.04 -5.07 10.57
C ARG A 101 -12.59 -5.38 11.99
N ALA A 102 -11.81 -4.50 12.60
CA ALA A 102 -11.43 -4.62 14.02
C ALA A 102 -12.64 -4.43 14.97
N LEU A 103 -13.64 -3.64 14.56
CA LEU A 103 -14.85 -3.39 15.35
C LEU A 103 -15.96 -4.41 15.06
N ASP A 104 -16.14 -4.78 13.80
CA ASP A 104 -17.15 -5.72 13.32
C ASP A 104 -16.60 -6.55 12.14
N SER A 105 -16.42 -7.84 12.39
CA SER A 105 -15.89 -8.79 11.42
C SER A 105 -16.89 -9.13 10.29
N HIS A 106 -18.17 -8.82 10.45
CA HIS A 106 -19.24 -9.24 9.52
C HIS A 106 -19.91 -8.08 8.79
N VAL A 107 -19.71 -6.82 9.21
CA VAL A 107 -20.31 -5.66 8.52
C VAL A 107 -20.02 -5.72 7.00
N PRO A 108 -21.02 -5.61 6.12
CA PRO A 108 -20.77 -5.60 4.68
C PRO A 108 -19.97 -4.34 4.30
N ILE A 109 -18.79 -4.54 3.70
CA ILE A 109 -17.94 -3.43 3.22
C ILE A 109 -17.75 -3.59 1.71
N THR A 110 -18.00 -2.51 0.98
CA THR A 110 -17.69 -2.40 -0.45
C THR A 110 -16.73 -1.24 -0.68
N MET A 111 -15.57 -1.53 -1.24
CA MET A 111 -14.60 -0.53 -1.69
C MET A 111 -14.78 -0.27 -3.19
N VAL A 112 -14.84 0.99 -3.59
CA VAL A 112 -14.97 1.43 -4.99
C VAL A 112 -13.73 2.22 -5.37
N THR A 113 -13.00 1.81 -6.39
CA THR A 113 -11.75 2.46 -6.77
C THR A 113 -11.56 2.49 -8.28
N SER A 114 -11.00 3.59 -8.80
CA SER A 114 -10.75 3.76 -10.23
C SER A 114 -9.53 2.99 -10.75
N CYS A 115 -8.66 2.52 -9.86
CA CYS A 115 -7.47 1.72 -10.19
C CYS A 115 -7.72 0.22 -9.92
N SER A 116 -6.68 -0.61 -10.04
CA SER A 116 -6.71 -2.04 -9.69
C SER A 116 -6.99 -2.29 -8.20
N GLY A 117 -6.74 -1.30 -7.34
CA GLY A 117 -6.83 -1.43 -5.89
C GLY A 117 -5.62 -2.12 -5.25
N ASP A 118 -4.54 -2.28 -6.02
CA ASP A 118 -3.29 -2.84 -5.50
C ASP A 118 -2.72 -1.99 -4.37
N VAL A 119 -2.10 -2.67 -3.42
CA VAL A 119 -1.49 -2.03 -2.25
C VAL A 119 -0.08 -1.60 -2.61
N TYR A 120 0.14 -0.31 -2.55
CA TYR A 120 1.44 0.33 -2.68
C TYR A 120 1.47 1.55 -1.75
N HIS A 121 2.67 1.98 -1.38
CA HIS A 121 2.86 3.21 -0.63
C HIS A 121 3.13 4.35 -1.61
N LYS A 122 2.18 5.27 -1.75
CA LYS A 122 2.30 6.40 -2.68
C LYS A 122 3.60 7.23 -2.51
N PRO A 123 4.14 7.44 -1.29
CA PRO A 123 5.44 8.11 -1.13
C PRO A 123 6.61 7.39 -1.81
N GLU A 124 6.58 6.05 -1.89
CA GLU A 124 7.64 5.24 -2.52
C GLU A 124 7.72 5.46 -4.04
N LEU A 125 6.70 6.03 -4.68
CA LEU A 125 6.67 6.24 -6.13
C LEU A 125 7.81 7.13 -6.63
N SER A 126 8.18 8.16 -5.87
CA SER A 126 9.26 9.08 -6.23
C SER A 126 10.61 8.36 -6.27
N ILE A 127 10.88 7.55 -5.25
CA ILE A 127 12.07 6.71 -5.11
C ILE A 127 12.11 5.66 -6.22
N ALA A 128 10.97 5.00 -6.46
CA ALA A 128 10.87 3.98 -7.49
C ALA A 128 11.14 4.53 -8.88
N LEU A 129 10.66 5.74 -9.19
CA LEU A 129 10.98 6.41 -10.45
C LEU A 129 12.49 6.71 -10.55
N GLN A 130 13.09 7.26 -9.50
CA GLN A 130 14.52 7.57 -9.46
C GLN A 130 15.41 6.32 -9.64
N ARG A 131 15.03 5.20 -9.01
CA ARG A 131 15.77 3.93 -9.04
C ARG A 131 15.37 3.01 -10.21
N GLY A 132 14.50 3.46 -11.12
CA GLY A 132 14.02 2.66 -12.25
C GLY A 132 13.31 1.37 -11.84
N LEU A 133 12.62 1.37 -10.69
CA LEU A 133 11.86 0.22 -10.22
C LEU A 133 10.58 0.05 -11.04
N THR A 134 10.20 -1.21 -11.28
CA THR A 134 8.97 -1.55 -12.00
C THR A 134 7.76 -1.56 -11.06
N GLU A 135 6.56 -1.45 -11.63
CA GLU A 135 5.30 -1.56 -10.88
C GLU A 135 5.22 -2.84 -10.04
N ALA A 136 5.73 -3.95 -10.56
CA ALA A 136 5.76 -5.23 -9.85
C ALA A 136 6.58 -5.17 -8.55
N LYS A 137 7.64 -4.34 -8.51
CA LYS A 137 8.47 -4.15 -7.30
C LYS A 137 7.84 -3.17 -6.30
N LEU A 138 6.98 -2.26 -6.77
CA LEU A 138 6.22 -1.32 -5.94
C LEU A 138 4.99 -1.95 -5.30
N ARG A 139 4.39 -2.94 -5.97
CA ARG A 139 3.19 -3.64 -5.49
C ARG A 139 3.54 -4.53 -4.30
N LYS A 140 3.01 -4.18 -3.12
CA LYS A 140 3.15 -4.97 -1.88
C LYS A 140 2.16 -6.12 -1.83
N GLU A 141 0.94 -5.89 -2.31
CA GLU A 141 -0.16 -6.85 -2.33
C GLU A 141 -1.10 -6.51 -3.50
N SER A 142 -1.70 -7.52 -4.15
CA SER A 142 -2.71 -7.26 -5.17
C SER A 142 -4.02 -6.80 -4.54
N GLY A 143 -4.82 -6.02 -5.27
CA GLY A 143 -6.13 -5.57 -4.79
C GLY A 143 -7.06 -6.74 -4.50
N ALA A 144 -7.01 -7.81 -5.31
CA ALA A 144 -7.77 -9.03 -5.09
C ALA A 144 -7.40 -9.73 -3.79
N HIS A 145 -6.11 -9.82 -3.46
CA HIS A 145 -5.64 -10.39 -2.20
C HIS A 145 -6.04 -9.56 -1.00
N MET A 146 -5.85 -8.24 -1.08
CA MET A 146 -6.29 -7.31 -0.05
C MET A 146 -7.80 -7.44 0.21
N ALA A 147 -8.59 -7.56 -0.86
CA ALA A 147 -10.04 -7.70 -0.75
C ALA A 147 -10.43 -9.00 -0.04
N ALA A 148 -9.80 -10.13 -0.41
CA ALA A 148 -10.03 -11.42 0.22
C ALA A 148 -9.61 -11.43 1.70
N ARG A 149 -8.42 -10.91 2.00
CA ARG A 149 -7.86 -10.84 3.35
C ARG A 149 -8.72 -10.01 4.30
N LEU A 150 -9.25 -8.87 3.83
CA LEU A 150 -10.13 -8.02 4.62
C LEU A 150 -11.60 -8.43 4.54
N GLY A 151 -11.96 -9.45 3.76
CA GLY A 151 -13.36 -9.82 3.53
C GLY A 151 -14.21 -8.66 3.02
N VAL A 152 -13.66 -7.86 2.11
CA VAL A 152 -14.36 -6.70 1.50
C VAL A 152 -14.66 -6.98 0.04
N ARG A 153 -15.76 -6.42 -0.45
CA ARG A 153 -16.03 -6.39 -1.89
C ARG A 153 -15.20 -5.28 -2.53
N LEU A 154 -14.33 -5.60 -3.48
CA LEU A 154 -13.59 -4.62 -4.26
C LEU A 154 -14.22 -4.41 -5.64
N CYS A 155 -14.71 -3.21 -5.91
CA CYS A 155 -15.09 -2.74 -7.23
C CYS A 155 -13.90 -1.97 -7.83
N ALA A 156 -12.91 -2.71 -8.37
CA ALA A 156 -11.76 -2.15 -9.07
C ALA A 156 -12.16 -1.57 -10.45
N GLY A 157 -11.37 -0.65 -11.00
CA GLY A 157 -11.65 0.00 -12.29
C GLY A 157 -12.99 0.73 -12.35
N THR A 158 -13.55 1.11 -11.20
CA THR A 158 -14.90 1.68 -11.08
C THR A 158 -14.82 3.12 -10.56
N PHE A 159 -15.35 4.06 -11.32
CA PHE A 159 -15.36 5.47 -10.93
C PHE A 159 -16.63 5.81 -10.17
N ALA A 160 -16.47 6.49 -9.03
CA ALA A 160 -17.58 7.18 -8.37
C ALA A 160 -17.93 8.44 -9.15
N MET A 161 -19.19 8.54 -9.58
CA MET A 161 -19.70 9.61 -10.46
C MET A 161 -20.52 10.66 -9.70
N GLY A 162 -21.02 10.32 -8.51
CA GLY A 162 -21.82 11.22 -7.68
C GLY A 162 -22.58 10.50 -6.59
N ILE A 163 -23.18 11.29 -5.69
CA ILE A 163 -23.86 10.79 -4.50
C ILE A 163 -25.33 11.23 -4.57
N ASP A 164 -26.26 10.27 -4.50
CA ASP A 164 -27.68 10.52 -4.23
C ASP A 164 -27.90 10.31 -2.72
N ALA A 165 -27.79 11.38 -1.95
CA ALA A 165 -27.94 11.33 -0.50
C ALA A 165 -29.38 11.02 -0.07
N ALA A 166 -30.37 11.51 -0.83
CA ALA A 166 -31.79 11.29 -0.53
C ALA A 166 -32.17 9.80 -0.61
N ARG A 167 -31.61 9.07 -1.58
CA ARG A 167 -31.84 7.64 -1.75
C ARG A 167 -30.73 6.76 -1.14
N ARG A 168 -29.71 7.38 -0.52
CA ARG A 168 -28.50 6.72 0.02
C ARG A 168 -27.82 5.80 -0.99
N ARG A 169 -27.49 6.35 -2.17
CA ARG A 169 -26.83 5.61 -3.25
C ARG A 169 -25.60 6.32 -3.77
N LEU A 170 -24.53 5.56 -3.99
CA LEU A 170 -23.37 6.00 -4.74
C LEU A 170 -23.58 5.66 -6.21
N ARG A 171 -23.57 6.66 -7.10
CA ARG A 171 -23.58 6.44 -8.55
C ARG A 171 -22.17 6.10 -9.01
N THR A 172 -22.01 5.03 -9.78
CA THR A 172 -20.72 4.63 -10.34
C THR A 172 -20.83 4.29 -11.82
N THR A 173 -19.70 4.14 -12.51
CA THR A 173 -19.64 3.66 -13.90
C THR A 173 -20.14 2.23 -14.08
N SER A 174 -20.15 1.43 -13.02
CA SER A 174 -20.63 0.04 -13.03
C SER A 174 -22.05 -0.11 -12.45
N GLY A 175 -22.74 1.02 -12.26
CA GLY A 175 -24.10 1.08 -11.73
C GLY A 175 -24.18 1.61 -10.29
N PRO A 176 -25.39 1.92 -9.83
CA PRO A 176 -25.60 2.53 -8.51
C PRO A 176 -25.52 1.51 -7.36
N LEU A 177 -24.74 1.85 -6.33
CA LEU A 177 -24.52 1.04 -5.12
C LEU A 177 -25.31 1.65 -3.94
N PRO A 178 -26.20 0.90 -3.27
CA PRO A 178 -26.82 1.35 -2.03
C PRO A 178 -25.79 1.35 -0.89
N TYR A 179 -25.96 2.24 0.08
CA TYR A 179 -25.12 2.27 1.29
C TYR A 179 -25.93 2.60 2.54
N ASP A 180 -25.47 2.07 3.68
CA ASP A 180 -25.86 2.55 5.00
C ASP A 180 -24.90 3.66 5.44
N HIS A 181 -23.61 3.47 5.23
CA HIS A 181 -22.61 4.50 5.49
C HIS A 181 -21.73 4.70 4.26
N LEU A 182 -21.39 5.94 3.97
CA LEU A 182 -20.51 6.30 2.85
C LEU A 182 -19.26 6.98 3.39
N VAL A 183 -18.10 6.48 3.00
CA VAL A 183 -16.80 7.06 3.35
C VAL A 183 -16.11 7.55 2.08
N LEU A 184 -15.67 8.81 2.08
CA LEU A 184 -14.96 9.43 0.97
C LEU A 184 -13.45 9.44 1.25
N ALA A 185 -12.73 8.50 0.63
CA ALA A 185 -11.29 8.31 0.75
C ALA A 185 -10.58 8.36 -0.63
N GLN A 186 -11.08 9.20 -1.52
CA GLN A 186 -10.66 9.26 -2.94
C GLN A 186 -9.27 9.88 -3.17
N GLY A 187 -8.64 10.41 -2.12
CA GLY A 187 -7.37 11.11 -2.20
C GLY A 187 -7.46 12.45 -2.93
N ALA A 188 -6.38 12.83 -3.60
CA ALA A 188 -6.23 14.10 -4.30
C ALA A 188 -5.78 13.89 -5.75
N ARG A 189 -6.08 14.88 -6.59
CA ARG A 189 -5.60 14.96 -7.98
C ARG A 189 -4.55 16.07 -8.09
N PRO A 190 -3.44 15.86 -8.83
CA PRO A 190 -2.49 16.92 -9.10
C PRO A 190 -3.16 18.11 -9.78
N ALA A 191 -2.80 19.33 -9.37
CA ALA A 191 -3.12 20.52 -10.15
C ALA A 191 -2.17 20.55 -11.35
N LEU A 192 -2.72 20.59 -12.57
CA LEU A 192 -1.94 20.71 -13.79
C LEU A 192 -1.83 22.19 -14.19
N PRO A 193 -0.62 22.70 -14.47
CA PRO A 193 -0.45 24.01 -15.09
C PRO A 193 -1.24 24.11 -16.40
N PRO A 194 -1.77 25.29 -16.76
CA PRO A 194 -2.52 25.47 -18.01
C PRO A 194 -1.73 25.11 -19.29
N VAL A 195 -0.40 25.10 -19.18
CA VAL A 195 0.54 24.82 -20.27
C VAL A 195 0.87 23.34 -20.45
N LEU A 196 0.46 22.47 -19.53
CA LEU A 196 0.59 21.02 -19.69
C LEU A 196 -0.76 20.44 -20.14
N PRO A 197 -0.76 19.49 -21.11
CA PRO A 197 -1.98 18.84 -21.58
C PRO A 197 -2.72 18.07 -20.48
#